data_AF-A0A396J894-F1
#
_entry.id   AF-A0A396J894-F1
#
_cell.length_a   1.000
_cell.length_b   1.000
_cell.length_c   1.000
_cell.angle_alpha   90.00
_cell.angle_beta   90.00
_cell.angle_gamma   90.00
#
_symmetry.space_group_name_H-M   'P 1'
#
loop_
_entity.id
_entity.type
_entity.pdbx_description
1 polymer ?
#
loop_
_entity_poly.entity_id
_entity_poly.type
_entity_poly.pdbx_seq_one_letter_code
_entity_poly.pdbx_strand_id
1 'polypeptide(L)'
;MMFQTHNKSWNSPMLKSLSFKPFFHSLNPITTVPISTPKSISSLSTLSLNHNSSTTSQQTQFTVSYLITNFGFSSETASKASKLVQFDTSRKPDSVIAVFRNYGFSDSQIKNIIRQAPDILKCDPYKRVLPKFEFLTSKGASNIDIVEIVTRSPRILGSSLENSIIPTFESVRMFLPSNEKVIERILHCKHFFGHFHFIRNVKMLLDDGVIHSNITFLLLRRPSILLTYDMRNALDLVKEMGFDDPTNVNFCQALLAKRAMSKSRWDAKVVVFKKWGWSDEMVLEAFRKRPLCMLASTEKINKVMRFWVNELGWDSSALVKRPEVFSYSLENRIVPRACVVSYLISKGLIEKNIELSTPFGVNENVFLEKYVQCFKEESDDLLKLYLEKMGV
;
A
#
# COMPACT_ATOMS: atom_id res chain seq x y z
N MET A 1 -19.06 -52.88 27.58
CA MET A 1 -17.68 -53.04 28.10
C MET A 1 -16.69 -52.83 26.96
N MET A 2 -15.46 -52.42 27.30
CA MET A 2 -14.18 -52.46 26.53
C MET A 2 -14.24 -52.71 25.01
N PHE A 3 -13.86 -51.72 24.18
CA PHE A 3 -12.48 -51.36 23.80
C PHE A 3 -11.74 -52.43 22.96
N GLN A 4 -11.50 -52.12 21.68
CA GLN A 4 -10.16 -51.78 21.18
C GLN A 4 -10.23 -51.14 19.78
N THR A 5 -9.37 -50.17 19.51
CA THR A 5 -9.23 -49.49 18.22
C THR A 5 -7.84 -49.78 17.63
N HIS A 6 -7.78 -50.29 16.39
CA HIS A 6 -6.50 -50.55 15.74
C HIS A 6 -5.88 -49.26 15.19
N ASN A 7 -4.91 -48.75 15.94
CA ASN A 7 -4.16 -47.55 15.61
C ASN A 7 -3.15 -47.83 14.49
N LYS A 8 -3.21 -47.10 13.37
CA LYS A 8 -2.17 -47.09 12.31
C LYS A 8 -1.53 -45.71 12.23
N SER A 9 -0.30 -45.62 12.70
CA SER A 9 0.47 -44.38 12.81
C SER A 9 1.02 -43.88 11.47
N TRP A 10 0.54 -42.71 11.03
CA TRP A 10 1.21 -41.93 10.00
C TRP A 10 2.17 -40.91 10.63
N ASN A 11 3.37 -41.38 10.98
CA ASN A 11 4.46 -40.51 11.43
C ASN A 11 5.08 -39.75 10.24
N SER A 12 4.54 -38.57 9.92
CA SER A 12 5.14 -37.64 8.95
C SER A 12 5.86 -36.48 9.67
N PRO A 13 7.19 -36.32 9.52
CA PRO A 13 7.99 -35.42 10.36
C PRO A 13 8.02 -33.94 9.90
N MET A 14 6.89 -33.38 9.43
CA MET A 14 6.82 -32.00 8.89
C MET A 14 5.97 -30.99 9.68
N LEU A 15 5.56 -31.27 10.92
CA LEU A 15 4.78 -30.34 11.76
C LEU A 15 5.43 -30.03 13.13
N LYS A 16 6.76 -29.98 13.22
CA LYS A 16 7.51 -29.63 14.44
C LYS A 16 8.63 -28.58 14.24
N SER A 17 8.44 -27.59 13.37
CA SER A 17 9.41 -26.48 13.19
C SER A 17 8.81 -25.13 12.77
N LEU A 18 7.71 -24.70 13.41
CA LEU A 18 7.23 -23.30 13.35
C LEU A 18 7.50 -22.51 14.66
N SER A 19 8.49 -22.94 15.44
CA SER A 19 9.07 -22.11 16.50
C SER A 19 9.87 -20.96 15.87
N PHE A 20 9.41 -19.72 16.09
CA PHE A 20 10.20 -18.53 15.74
C PHE A 20 11.54 -18.57 16.49
N LYS A 21 12.65 -18.80 15.78
CA LYS A 21 13.99 -18.48 16.30
C LYS A 21 14.27 -16.98 16.10
N PRO A 22 14.74 -16.25 17.13
CA PRO A 22 15.21 -14.88 16.96
C PRO A 22 16.55 -14.88 16.20
N PHE A 23 16.65 -14.09 15.14
CA PHE A 23 17.91 -13.86 14.43
C PHE A 23 18.69 -12.73 15.12
N PHE A 24 19.73 -13.09 15.87
CA PHE A 24 20.73 -12.15 16.39
C PHE A 24 22.13 -12.80 16.38
N HIS A 25 23.15 -11.97 16.19
CA HIS A 25 24.60 -12.25 16.25
C HIS A 25 25.18 -13.28 15.27
N SER A 26 25.73 -12.75 14.16
CA SER A 26 27.12 -13.02 13.77
C SER A 26 27.72 -11.82 13.04
N LEU A 27 28.03 -10.75 13.78
CA LEU A 27 28.96 -9.71 13.32
C LEU A 27 30.37 -10.14 13.74
N ASN A 28 31.12 -10.75 12.82
CA ASN A 28 32.56 -10.93 13.02
C ASN A 28 33.28 -9.61 12.69
N PRO A 29 34.22 -9.14 13.53
CA PRO A 29 34.95 -7.90 13.28
C PRO A 29 35.89 -8.05 12.09
N ILE A 30 36.08 -6.95 11.34
CA ILE A 30 37.05 -6.88 10.26
C ILE A 30 38.45 -6.85 10.88
N THR A 31 39.18 -7.96 10.80
CA THR A 31 40.59 -8.04 11.19
C THR A 31 41.44 -7.23 10.23
N THR A 32 41.99 -6.11 10.71
CA THR A 32 42.91 -5.25 9.95
C THR A 32 44.25 -5.95 9.72
N VAL A 33 44.58 -6.26 8.47
CA VAL A 33 45.91 -6.74 8.09
C VAL A 33 46.85 -5.52 7.97
N PRO A 34 48.00 -5.48 8.67
CA PRO A 34 48.96 -4.39 8.54
C PRO A 34 49.73 -4.51 7.22
N ILE A 35 49.60 -3.51 6.34
CA ILE A 35 50.37 -3.44 5.09
C ILE A 35 51.72 -2.75 5.38
N SER A 36 52.81 -3.43 5.00
CA SER A 36 54.19 -2.99 5.20
C SER A 36 54.53 -1.70 4.45
N THR A 37 55.31 -0.82 5.06
CA THR A 37 55.88 0.37 4.41
C THR A 37 57.19 0.05 3.68
N PRO A 38 57.36 0.57 2.45
CA PRO A 38 58.68 0.87 1.89
C PRO A 38 59.03 2.36 2.05
N LYS A 39 60.32 2.64 2.15
CA LYS A 39 60.91 3.94 2.49
C LYS A 39 60.70 5.01 1.40
N SER A 40 60.74 6.28 1.82
CA SER A 40 60.73 7.45 0.96
C SER A 40 61.83 7.46 -0.11
N ILE A 41 61.51 7.97 -1.29
CA ILE A 41 62.47 8.66 -2.16
C ILE A 41 61.90 10.06 -2.42
N SER A 42 62.72 11.09 -2.22
CA SER A 42 62.36 12.49 -2.43
C SER A 42 62.78 12.97 -3.82
N SER A 43 61.88 13.61 -4.56
CA SER A 43 62.21 14.39 -5.76
C SER A 43 61.41 15.69 -5.82
N LEU A 44 62.03 16.72 -6.39
CA LEU A 44 61.66 18.13 -6.20
C LEU A 44 60.50 18.61 -7.09
N SER A 45 59.63 19.41 -6.47
CA SER A 45 58.91 20.58 -7.01
C SER A 45 58.47 20.63 -8.49
N THR A 46 57.15 20.72 -8.70
CA THR A 46 56.56 21.84 -9.45
C THR A 46 55.36 22.42 -8.69
N LEU A 47 55.34 23.74 -8.49
CA LEU A 47 54.25 24.45 -7.81
C LEU A 47 53.17 24.86 -8.83
N SER A 48 52.23 23.97 -9.13
CA SER A 48 50.98 24.35 -9.79
C SER A 48 50.08 25.08 -8.79
N LEU A 49 50.01 26.41 -8.91
CA LEU A 49 49.13 27.25 -8.09
C LEU A 49 47.65 26.92 -8.36
N ASN A 50 46.96 26.37 -7.36
CA ASN A 50 45.55 25.99 -7.45
C ASN A 50 44.62 27.22 -7.53
N HIS A 51 44.38 27.70 -8.75
CA HIS A 51 43.52 28.86 -9.01
C HIS A 51 42.01 28.62 -8.83
N ASN A 52 41.57 27.37 -8.59
CA ASN A 52 40.16 26.99 -8.50
C ASN A 52 39.50 27.27 -7.13
N SER A 53 40.29 27.39 -6.05
CA SER A 53 39.77 27.42 -4.68
C SER A 53 38.88 28.65 -4.39
N SER A 54 39.19 29.80 -4.98
CA SER A 54 38.40 31.04 -4.84
C SER A 54 37.07 30.96 -5.58
N THR A 55 37.07 30.47 -6.82
CA THR A 55 35.88 30.37 -7.68
C THR A 55 34.82 29.47 -7.08
N THR A 56 35.19 28.27 -6.60
CA THR A 56 34.24 27.35 -5.95
C THR A 56 33.67 27.94 -4.65
N SER A 57 34.45 28.72 -3.90
CA SER A 57 33.99 29.42 -2.70
C SER A 57 32.92 30.48 -3.04
N GLN A 58 33.19 31.33 -4.03
CA GLN A 58 32.27 32.38 -4.49
C GLN A 58 30.98 31.81 -5.09
N GLN A 59 31.07 30.77 -5.92
CA GLN A 59 29.93 30.05 -6.48
C GLN A 59 29.04 29.43 -5.38
N THR A 60 29.66 28.85 -4.35
CA THR A 60 28.95 28.30 -3.18
C THR A 60 28.25 29.42 -2.40
N GLN A 61 28.92 30.56 -2.17
CA GLN A 61 28.37 31.71 -1.46
C GLN A 61 27.18 32.34 -2.21
N PHE A 62 27.27 32.50 -3.53
CA PHE A 62 26.14 32.96 -4.36
C PHE A 62 24.96 32.00 -4.27
N THR A 63 25.21 30.69 -4.43
CA THR A 63 24.16 29.65 -4.36
C THR A 63 23.46 29.66 -3.00
N VAL A 64 24.20 29.76 -1.89
CA VAL A 64 23.64 29.84 -0.53
C VAL A 64 22.78 31.10 -0.37
N SER A 65 23.29 32.27 -0.76
CA SER A 65 22.55 33.53 -0.69
C SER A 65 21.25 33.49 -1.51
N TYR A 66 21.32 32.97 -2.74
CA TYR A 66 20.16 32.83 -3.62
C TYR A 66 19.09 31.88 -3.03
N LEU A 67 19.48 30.76 -2.42
CA LEU A 67 18.57 29.81 -1.78
C LEU A 67 17.88 30.39 -0.52
N ILE A 68 18.61 31.15 0.30
CA ILE A 68 18.05 31.84 1.46
C ILE A 68 17.04 32.89 1.01
N THR A 69 17.46 33.83 0.15
CA THR A 69 16.65 34.99 -0.25
C THR A 69 15.41 34.61 -1.04
N ASN A 70 15.53 33.75 -2.06
CA ASN A 70 14.41 33.46 -2.97
C ASN A 70 13.48 32.36 -2.47
N PHE A 71 13.98 31.39 -1.69
CA PHE A 71 13.19 30.23 -1.26
C PHE A 71 13.08 30.04 0.25
N GLY A 72 13.62 30.98 1.05
CA GLY A 72 13.51 30.96 2.50
C GLY A 72 14.13 29.71 3.12
N PHE A 73 15.30 29.27 2.63
CA PHE A 73 16.09 28.25 3.33
C PHE A 73 16.74 28.88 4.57
N SER A 74 16.96 28.07 5.62
CA SER A 74 17.87 28.48 6.70
C SER A 74 19.31 28.45 6.21
N SER A 75 20.22 29.21 6.83
CA SER A 75 21.64 29.20 6.46
C SER A 75 22.24 27.79 6.43
N GLU A 76 21.88 26.94 7.41
CA GLU A 76 22.32 25.55 7.48
C GLU A 76 21.73 24.68 6.35
N THR A 77 20.44 24.81 6.03
CA THR A 77 19.80 24.01 4.97
C THR A 77 20.23 24.47 3.58
N ALA A 78 20.44 25.78 3.37
CA ALA A 78 21.05 26.32 2.17
C ALA A 78 22.49 25.80 1.99
N SER A 79 23.29 25.77 3.07
CA SER A 79 24.67 25.25 3.07
C SER A 79 24.78 23.72 2.90
N LYS A 80 23.68 22.99 3.11
CA LYS A 80 23.55 21.57 2.75
C LYS A 80 23.12 21.42 1.29
N ALA A 81 22.15 22.21 0.83
CA ALA A 81 21.66 22.19 -0.54
C ALA A 81 22.70 22.68 -1.57
N SER A 82 23.56 23.63 -1.22
CA SER A 82 24.66 24.13 -2.06
C SER A 82 25.80 23.12 -2.30
N LYS A 83 25.72 21.92 -1.68
CA LYS A 83 26.57 20.76 -1.99
C LYS A 83 25.95 19.83 -3.05
N LEU A 84 24.67 20.01 -3.35
CA LEU A 84 23.89 19.22 -4.32
C LEU A 84 23.56 20.00 -5.58
N VAL A 85 23.44 21.33 -5.47
CA VAL A 85 23.28 22.27 -6.58
C VAL A 85 24.28 23.41 -6.41
N GLN A 86 24.88 23.86 -7.52
CA GLN A 86 25.80 25.00 -7.56
C GLN A 86 25.58 25.75 -8.88
N PHE A 87 25.61 27.09 -8.82
CA PHE A 87 25.50 27.97 -9.98
C PHE A 87 26.07 29.36 -9.66
N ASP A 88 26.67 30.00 -10.66
CA ASP A 88 27.39 31.27 -10.53
C ASP A 88 26.51 32.51 -10.72
N THR A 89 25.33 32.32 -11.32
CA THR A 89 24.38 33.40 -11.65
C THR A 89 22.95 32.91 -11.53
N SER A 90 22.00 33.84 -11.38
CA SER A 90 20.57 33.52 -11.30
C SER A 90 19.96 33.04 -12.63
N ARG A 91 20.62 33.24 -13.78
CA ARG A 91 20.07 32.96 -15.12
C ARG A 91 19.49 31.54 -15.27
N LYS A 92 20.15 30.52 -14.70
CA LYS A 92 19.65 29.14 -14.70
C LYS A 92 18.42 28.95 -13.80
N PRO A 93 18.50 29.19 -12.47
CA PRO A 93 17.33 29.03 -11.61
C PRO A 93 16.15 29.93 -12.01
N ASP A 94 16.39 31.16 -12.47
CA ASP A 94 15.34 32.08 -12.93
C ASP A 94 14.60 31.53 -14.16
N SER A 95 15.30 30.91 -15.13
CA SER A 95 14.64 30.28 -16.29
C SER A 95 13.82 29.05 -15.90
N VAL A 96 14.26 28.29 -14.88
CA VAL A 96 13.48 27.18 -14.30
C VAL A 96 12.21 27.72 -13.62
N ILE A 97 12.31 28.79 -12.82
CA ILE A 97 11.16 29.48 -12.21
C ILE A 97 10.19 30.01 -13.28
N ALA A 98 10.70 30.58 -14.37
CA ALA A 98 9.87 31.09 -15.46
C ALA A 98 9.01 29.99 -16.11
N VAL A 99 9.59 28.82 -16.40
CA VAL A 99 8.82 27.67 -16.94
C VAL A 99 7.75 27.20 -15.96
N PHE A 100 8.02 27.17 -14.65
CA PHE A 100 6.99 26.89 -13.64
C PHE A 100 5.86 27.95 -13.64
N ARG A 101 6.20 29.25 -13.62
CA ARG A 101 5.20 30.33 -13.62
C ARG A 101 4.34 30.33 -14.89
N ASN A 102 4.91 30.01 -16.05
CA ASN A 102 4.17 29.90 -17.32
C ASN A 102 3.13 28.76 -17.31
N TYR A 103 3.35 27.70 -16.51
CA TYR A 103 2.36 26.64 -16.28
C TYR A 103 1.39 26.93 -15.12
N GLY A 104 1.43 28.12 -14.52
CA GLY A 104 0.52 28.54 -13.46
C GLY A 104 0.90 28.11 -12.05
N PHE A 105 2.14 27.63 -11.83
CA PHE A 105 2.62 27.34 -10.47
C PHE A 105 2.80 28.63 -9.67
N SER A 106 2.27 28.66 -8.45
CA SER A 106 2.43 29.79 -7.54
C SER A 106 3.81 29.79 -6.84
N ASP A 107 4.27 30.96 -6.39
CA ASP A 107 5.56 31.08 -5.71
C ASP A 107 5.68 30.19 -4.46
N SER A 108 4.58 29.88 -3.75
CA SER A 108 4.60 28.96 -2.61
C SER A 108 4.75 27.49 -3.05
N GLN A 109 4.14 27.10 -4.16
CA GLN A 109 4.33 25.78 -4.78
C GLN A 109 5.77 25.62 -5.29
N ILE A 110 6.31 26.62 -6.00
CA ILE A 110 7.70 26.63 -6.48
C ILE A 110 8.66 26.52 -5.28
N LYS A 111 8.47 27.33 -4.23
CA LYS A 111 9.27 27.24 -2.97
C LYS A 111 9.25 25.84 -2.36
N ASN A 112 8.10 25.17 -2.33
CA ASN A 112 7.98 23.79 -1.86
C ASN A 112 8.71 22.77 -2.77
N ILE A 113 8.57 22.90 -4.09
CA ILE A 113 9.25 22.05 -5.08
C ILE A 113 10.77 22.16 -4.94
N ILE A 114 11.32 23.37 -4.87
CA ILE A 114 12.76 23.60 -4.74
C ILE A 114 13.31 23.12 -3.39
N ARG A 115 12.54 23.23 -2.30
CA ARG A 115 12.92 22.66 -0.98
C ARG A 115 13.01 21.13 -0.99
N GLN A 116 12.29 20.44 -1.88
CA GLN A 116 12.31 18.98 -2.01
C GLN A 116 13.27 18.47 -3.10
N ALA A 117 13.51 19.27 -4.15
CA ALA A 117 14.33 18.92 -5.31
C ALA A 117 15.19 20.12 -5.78
N PRO A 118 16.17 20.58 -4.97
CA PRO A 118 16.99 21.75 -5.31
C PRO A 118 17.88 21.51 -6.54
N ASP A 119 18.13 20.25 -6.92
CA ASP A 119 18.92 19.88 -8.10
C ASP A 119 18.25 20.28 -9.44
N ILE A 120 16.97 20.67 -9.43
CA ILE A 120 16.31 21.17 -10.63
C ILE A 120 16.82 22.56 -11.04
N LEU A 121 17.34 23.37 -10.11
CA LEU A 121 17.81 24.72 -10.38
C LEU A 121 19.06 24.80 -11.29
N LYS A 122 19.84 23.72 -11.41
CA LYS A 122 21.00 23.63 -12.33
C LYS A 122 20.66 23.06 -13.70
N CYS A 123 19.43 22.60 -13.92
CA CYS A 123 19.04 21.93 -15.17
C CYS A 123 18.74 22.92 -16.30
N ASP A 124 18.70 22.40 -17.51
CA ASP A 124 18.06 23.05 -18.65
C ASP A 124 16.55 22.73 -18.57
N PRO A 125 15.67 23.70 -18.27
CA PRO A 125 14.24 23.42 -18.08
C PRO A 125 13.56 22.98 -19.38
N TYR A 126 14.03 23.45 -20.55
CA TYR A 126 13.50 23.07 -21.86
C TYR A 126 13.84 21.63 -22.24
N LYS A 127 14.89 21.04 -21.63
CA LYS A 127 15.26 19.63 -21.84
C LYS A 127 14.82 18.69 -20.71
N ARG A 128 14.66 19.17 -19.47
CA ARG A 128 14.36 18.32 -18.30
C ARG A 128 12.95 18.48 -17.73
N VAL A 129 12.36 19.67 -17.80
CA VAL A 129 11.05 19.99 -17.20
C VAL A 129 9.95 20.00 -18.26
N LEU A 130 10.08 20.88 -19.25
CA LEU A 130 9.06 21.15 -20.27
C LEU A 130 8.59 19.87 -21.01
N PRO A 131 9.45 18.95 -21.47
CA PRO A 131 9.00 17.74 -22.18
C PRO A 131 8.14 16.80 -21.33
N LYS A 132 8.29 16.85 -19.98
CA LYS A 132 7.42 16.08 -19.06
C LYS A 132 6.03 16.71 -18.96
N PHE A 133 5.93 18.03 -19.07
CA PHE A 133 4.66 18.75 -19.02
C PHE A 133 3.94 18.62 -20.35
N GLU A 134 4.64 18.80 -21.47
CA GLU A 134 4.12 18.55 -22.84
C GLU A 134 3.63 17.10 -23.01
N PHE A 135 4.34 16.11 -22.46
CA PHE A 135 3.85 14.73 -22.40
C PHE A 135 2.53 14.60 -21.64
N LEU A 136 2.41 15.20 -20.44
CA LEU A 136 1.17 15.15 -19.66
C LEU A 136 0.02 15.87 -20.39
N THR A 137 0.28 17.02 -21.01
CA THR A 137 -0.70 17.75 -21.84
C THR A 137 -1.15 16.93 -23.06
N SER A 138 -0.24 16.25 -23.77
CA SER A 138 -0.62 15.38 -24.89
C SER A 138 -1.38 14.11 -24.47
N LYS A 139 -1.36 13.77 -23.18
CA LYS A 139 -2.24 12.76 -22.57
C LYS A 139 -3.53 13.33 -21.95
N GLY A 140 -3.83 14.62 -22.15
CA GLY A 140 -5.06 15.27 -21.70
C GLY A 140 -5.02 15.86 -20.29
N ALA A 141 -3.85 15.98 -19.66
CA ALA A 141 -3.73 16.68 -18.38
C ALA A 141 -3.79 18.21 -18.57
N SER A 142 -4.60 18.88 -17.75
CA SER A 142 -4.61 20.35 -17.70
C SER A 142 -3.37 20.89 -16.97
N ASN A 143 -3.12 22.19 -17.10
CA ASN A 143 -2.07 22.86 -16.31
C ASN A 143 -2.31 22.70 -14.79
N ILE A 144 -3.57 22.66 -14.34
CA ILE A 144 -3.91 22.44 -12.93
C ILE A 144 -3.51 21.03 -12.48
N ASP A 145 -3.72 20.01 -13.32
CA ASP A 145 -3.30 18.64 -13.04
C ASP A 145 -1.77 18.53 -12.98
N ILE A 146 -1.06 19.18 -13.90
CA ILE A 146 0.42 19.22 -13.93
C ILE A 146 0.96 19.92 -12.67
N VAL A 147 0.38 21.06 -12.28
CA VAL A 147 0.70 21.79 -11.04
C VAL A 147 0.52 20.89 -9.81
N GLU A 148 -0.62 20.19 -9.72
CA GLU A 148 -0.96 19.32 -8.59
C GLU A 148 -0.06 18.07 -8.52
N ILE A 149 0.16 17.38 -9.65
CA ILE A 149 1.05 16.21 -9.76
C ILE A 149 2.46 16.57 -9.29
N VAL A 150 3.03 17.65 -9.81
CA VAL A 150 4.43 18.03 -9.55
C VAL A 150 4.60 18.60 -8.15
N THR A 151 3.66 19.42 -7.66
CA THR A 151 3.67 19.93 -6.27
C THR A 151 3.58 18.79 -5.25
N ARG A 152 2.81 17.74 -5.53
CA ARG A 152 2.64 16.55 -4.66
C ARG A 152 3.72 15.47 -4.84
N SER A 153 4.56 15.56 -5.88
CA SER A 153 5.65 14.61 -6.12
C SER A 153 6.79 15.19 -6.96
N PRO A 154 7.59 16.15 -6.42
CA PRO A 154 8.68 16.81 -7.17
C PRO A 154 9.72 15.85 -7.77
N ARG A 155 9.83 14.63 -7.22
CA ARG A 155 10.70 13.55 -7.71
C ARG A 155 10.45 13.18 -9.17
N ILE A 156 9.25 13.41 -9.71
CA ILE A 156 8.93 13.16 -11.12
C ILE A 156 9.84 13.95 -12.08
N LEU A 157 10.35 15.10 -11.64
CA LEU A 157 11.28 15.94 -12.40
C LEU A 157 12.71 15.35 -12.47
N GLY A 158 13.02 14.39 -11.59
CA GLY A 158 14.24 13.58 -11.62
C GLY A 158 14.13 12.32 -12.48
N SER A 159 12.93 11.82 -12.74
CA SER A 159 12.73 10.63 -13.57
C SER A 159 13.04 10.91 -15.05
N SER A 160 13.52 9.88 -15.76
CA SER A 160 13.62 9.90 -17.22
C SER A 160 12.22 9.92 -17.85
N LEU A 161 12.05 10.67 -18.95
CA LEU A 161 10.81 10.69 -19.70
C LEU A 161 10.61 9.34 -20.40
N GLU A 162 11.51 9.01 -21.32
CA GLU A 162 11.51 7.75 -22.10
C GLU A 162 11.62 6.49 -21.25
N ASN A 163 12.51 6.48 -20.25
CA ASN A 163 12.83 5.24 -19.52
C ASN A 163 12.00 5.05 -18.24
N SER A 164 11.04 5.92 -17.94
CA SER A 164 10.23 5.80 -16.73
C SER A 164 8.84 6.41 -16.81
N ILE A 165 8.70 7.67 -17.21
CA ILE A 165 7.40 8.37 -17.18
C ILE A 165 6.47 7.81 -18.26
N ILE A 166 6.93 7.73 -19.51
CA ILE A 166 6.15 7.18 -20.64
C ILE A 166 5.81 5.69 -20.37
N PRO A 167 6.78 4.79 -20.08
CA PRO A 167 6.47 3.38 -19.78
C PRO A 167 5.56 3.18 -18.57
N THR A 168 5.63 4.04 -17.55
CA THR A 168 4.70 3.95 -16.41
C THR A 168 3.30 4.40 -16.81
N PHE A 169 3.17 5.45 -17.63
CA PHE A 169 1.87 5.89 -18.14
C PHE A 169 1.19 4.79 -18.97
N GLU A 170 1.89 4.24 -19.98
CA GLU A 170 1.31 3.20 -20.83
C GLU A 170 1.03 1.90 -20.06
N SER A 171 1.92 1.51 -19.14
CA SER A 171 1.69 0.36 -18.26
C SER A 171 0.44 0.54 -17.38
N VAL A 172 0.12 1.76 -16.94
CA VAL A 172 -1.12 2.04 -16.19
C VAL A 172 -2.33 2.09 -17.14
N ARG A 173 -2.15 2.57 -18.37
CA ARG A 173 -3.18 2.63 -19.41
C ARG A 173 -3.70 1.25 -19.84
N MET A 174 -2.89 0.19 -19.71
CA MET A 174 -3.31 -1.21 -19.90
C MET A 174 -4.40 -1.71 -18.93
N PHE A 175 -4.64 -0.98 -17.82
CA PHE A 175 -5.55 -1.40 -16.74
C PHE A 175 -6.73 -0.45 -16.52
N LEU A 176 -6.77 0.69 -17.23
CA LEU A 176 -7.76 1.76 -17.08
C LEU A 176 -8.32 2.17 -18.46
N PRO A 177 -9.62 2.51 -18.57
CA PRO A 177 -10.30 2.60 -19.87
C PRO A 177 -9.86 3.79 -20.74
N SER A 178 -9.38 4.88 -20.12
CA SER A 178 -9.06 6.14 -20.81
C SER A 178 -7.85 6.86 -20.19
N ASN A 179 -7.30 7.87 -20.88
CA ASN A 179 -6.13 8.62 -20.41
C ASN A 179 -6.49 9.48 -19.19
N GLU A 180 -7.69 10.04 -19.17
CA GLU A 180 -8.24 10.86 -18.08
C GLU A 180 -8.30 10.03 -16.79
N LYS A 181 -8.63 8.74 -16.89
CA LYS A 181 -8.58 7.82 -15.74
C LYS A 181 -7.15 7.47 -15.30
N VAL A 182 -6.16 7.51 -16.19
CA VAL A 182 -4.74 7.44 -15.80
C VAL A 182 -4.33 8.70 -15.01
N ILE A 183 -4.68 9.89 -15.50
CA ILE A 183 -4.42 11.17 -14.81
C ILE A 183 -5.11 11.23 -13.44
N GLU A 184 -6.41 10.91 -13.37
CA GLU A 184 -7.17 10.77 -12.12
C GLU A 184 -6.51 9.79 -11.15
N ARG A 185 -5.91 8.69 -11.67
CA ARG A 185 -5.22 7.75 -10.80
C ARG A 185 -3.89 8.28 -10.29
N ILE A 186 -3.10 8.96 -11.11
CA ILE A 186 -1.82 9.58 -10.74
C ILE A 186 -2.05 10.65 -9.65
N LEU A 187 -2.99 11.58 -9.86
CA LEU A 187 -3.35 12.64 -8.91
C LEU A 187 -3.67 12.12 -7.51
N HIS A 188 -4.47 11.05 -7.44
CA HIS A 188 -4.86 10.40 -6.18
C HIS A 188 -3.71 9.64 -5.49
N CYS A 189 -2.69 9.19 -6.24
CA CYS A 189 -1.66 8.27 -5.74
C CYS A 189 -0.22 8.68 -6.10
N LYS A 190 0.10 9.96 -5.82
CA LYS A 190 1.39 10.68 -5.74
C LYS A 190 2.73 9.96 -6.01
N HIS A 191 2.92 8.71 -5.55
CA HIS A 191 4.22 8.06 -5.43
C HIS A 191 4.50 6.91 -6.42
N PHE A 192 3.51 6.44 -7.21
CA PHE A 192 3.75 5.36 -8.18
C PHE A 192 4.22 5.85 -9.55
N PHE A 193 3.85 7.07 -9.94
CA PHE A 193 4.13 7.59 -11.27
C PHE A 193 5.63 7.88 -11.44
N GLY A 194 6.23 7.39 -12.53
CA GLY A 194 7.68 7.45 -12.75
C GLY A 194 8.52 6.65 -11.73
N HIS A 195 7.94 5.62 -11.09
CA HIS A 195 8.63 4.80 -10.09
C HIS A 195 9.08 3.45 -10.68
N PHE A 196 10.40 3.26 -10.84
CA PHE A 196 11.01 2.13 -11.53
C PHE A 196 10.51 0.72 -11.14
N HIS A 197 10.22 0.45 -9.85
CA HIS A 197 9.65 -0.83 -9.42
C HIS A 197 8.25 -1.13 -10.00
N PHE A 198 7.45 -0.12 -10.36
CA PHE A 198 6.07 -0.33 -10.83
C PHE A 198 6.01 -1.25 -12.05
N ILE A 199 6.73 -0.88 -13.12
CA ILE A 199 6.72 -1.62 -14.39
C ILE A 199 7.29 -3.03 -14.21
N ARG A 200 8.40 -3.16 -13.45
CA ARG A 200 9.00 -4.45 -13.11
C ARG A 200 8.01 -5.37 -12.42
N ASN A 201 7.28 -4.86 -11.42
CA ASN A 201 6.37 -5.66 -10.62
C ASN A 201 5.07 -5.96 -11.37
N VAL A 202 4.54 -5.03 -12.17
CA VAL A 202 3.40 -5.28 -13.06
C VAL A 202 3.74 -6.36 -14.09
N LYS A 203 4.90 -6.26 -14.75
CA LYS A 203 5.37 -7.34 -15.64
C LYS A 203 5.50 -8.66 -14.89
N MET A 204 6.18 -8.68 -13.75
CA MET A 204 6.39 -9.93 -12.99
C MET A 204 5.07 -10.55 -12.47
N LEU A 205 4.02 -9.75 -12.23
CA LEU A 205 2.67 -10.26 -11.92
C LEU A 205 2.01 -10.92 -13.15
N LEU A 206 2.13 -10.31 -14.33
CA LEU A 206 1.67 -10.90 -15.59
C LEU A 206 2.44 -12.18 -15.94
N ASP A 207 3.76 -12.17 -15.76
CA ASP A 207 4.65 -13.33 -15.96
C ASP A 207 4.31 -14.48 -14.98
N ASP A 208 3.87 -14.17 -13.74
CA ASP A 208 3.32 -15.13 -12.76
C ASP A 208 1.86 -15.56 -13.07
N GLY A 209 1.23 -15.07 -14.14
CA GLY A 209 -0.14 -15.44 -14.54
C GLY A 209 -1.26 -14.66 -13.86
N VAL A 210 -0.97 -13.55 -13.17
CA VAL A 210 -1.99 -12.71 -12.53
C VAL A 210 -2.77 -11.92 -13.60
N ILE A 211 -4.07 -12.21 -13.72
CA ILE A 211 -4.94 -11.61 -14.74
C ILE A 211 -5.12 -10.09 -14.57
N HIS A 212 -5.42 -9.40 -15.68
CA HIS A 212 -5.54 -7.93 -15.72
C HIS A 212 -6.48 -7.36 -14.65
N SER A 213 -7.66 -7.97 -14.42
CA SER A 213 -8.62 -7.51 -13.41
C SER A 213 -8.06 -7.54 -11.98
N ASN A 214 -7.22 -8.53 -11.67
CA ASN A 214 -6.55 -8.65 -10.36
C ASN A 214 -5.46 -7.58 -10.19
N ILE A 215 -4.75 -7.21 -11.25
CA ILE A 215 -3.79 -6.09 -11.25
C ILE A 215 -4.54 -4.74 -11.17
N THR A 216 -5.63 -4.57 -11.92
CA THR A 216 -6.53 -3.40 -11.82
C THR A 216 -7.07 -3.23 -10.40
N PHE A 217 -7.42 -4.32 -9.70
CA PHE A 217 -7.83 -4.26 -8.29
C PHE A 217 -6.71 -3.71 -7.39
N LEU A 218 -5.46 -4.19 -7.52
CA LEU A 218 -4.32 -3.66 -6.76
C LEU A 218 -4.05 -2.18 -7.08
N LEU A 219 -4.09 -1.81 -8.36
CA LEU A 219 -3.88 -0.45 -8.87
C LEU A 219 -4.96 0.52 -8.38
N LEU A 220 -6.23 0.13 -8.42
CA LEU A 220 -7.32 1.01 -7.95
C LEU A 220 -7.35 1.11 -6.43
N ARG A 221 -7.01 0.04 -5.69
CA ARG A 221 -7.13 -0.01 -4.23
C ARG A 221 -5.90 0.50 -3.47
N ARG A 222 -4.67 0.17 -3.89
CA ARG A 222 -3.42 0.57 -3.22
C ARG A 222 -2.17 0.39 -4.12
N PRO A 223 -1.86 1.34 -5.05
CA PRO A 223 -0.69 1.27 -5.92
C PRO A 223 0.65 1.00 -5.24
N SER A 224 0.84 1.42 -3.98
CA SER A 224 2.09 1.24 -3.24
C SER A 224 2.46 -0.23 -2.96
N ILE A 225 1.56 -1.19 -3.19
CA ILE A 225 1.89 -2.61 -3.23
C ILE A 225 2.83 -2.91 -4.41
N LEU A 226 2.53 -2.34 -5.58
CA LEU A 226 3.27 -2.52 -6.84
C LEU A 226 4.64 -1.80 -6.84
N LEU A 227 5.00 -1.09 -5.76
CA LEU A 227 6.24 -0.31 -5.64
C LEU A 227 7.32 -0.97 -4.78
N THR A 228 7.08 -2.19 -4.29
CA THR A 228 8.04 -2.92 -3.46
C THR A 228 9.29 -3.34 -4.25
N TYR A 229 10.47 -3.26 -3.63
CA TYR A 229 11.69 -3.85 -4.22
C TYR A 229 11.60 -5.39 -4.21
N ASP A 230 11.10 -5.90 -3.09
CA ASP A 230 10.81 -7.30 -2.83
C ASP A 230 9.33 -7.57 -3.11
N MET A 231 9.05 -7.89 -4.39
CA MET A 231 7.75 -8.36 -4.86
C MET A 231 7.71 -9.89 -4.88
N ARG A 232 8.88 -10.55 -4.97
CA ARG A 232 8.99 -12.00 -5.12
C ARG A 232 8.64 -12.73 -3.83
N ASN A 233 9.34 -12.44 -2.72
CA ASN A 233 9.03 -13.08 -1.44
C ASN A 233 7.59 -12.77 -0.97
N ALA A 234 7.01 -11.65 -1.44
CA ALA A 234 5.62 -11.28 -1.16
C ALA A 234 4.59 -12.10 -1.95
N LEU A 235 4.92 -12.60 -3.14
CA LEU A 235 4.10 -13.55 -3.90
C LEU A 235 4.30 -14.98 -3.37
N ASP A 236 5.53 -15.33 -3.05
CA ASP A 236 5.85 -16.68 -2.58
C ASP A 236 5.24 -16.91 -1.19
N LEU A 237 5.29 -15.93 -0.28
CA LEU A 237 4.55 -15.92 1.00
C LEU A 237 3.02 -15.98 0.82
N VAL A 238 2.48 -15.55 -0.31
CA VAL A 238 1.04 -15.70 -0.61
C VAL A 238 0.75 -17.14 -1.06
N LYS A 239 1.60 -17.73 -1.91
CA LYS A 239 1.50 -19.15 -2.29
C LYS A 239 1.64 -20.08 -1.07
N GLU A 240 2.66 -19.85 -0.22
CA GLU A 240 2.85 -20.54 1.07
C GLU A 240 1.61 -20.52 2.00
N MET A 241 0.75 -19.50 1.89
CA MET A 241 -0.47 -19.39 2.68
C MET A 241 -1.68 -20.13 2.07
N GLY A 242 -1.51 -20.84 0.95
CA GLY A 242 -2.54 -21.59 0.24
C GLY A 242 -3.32 -20.76 -0.78
N PHE A 243 -2.60 -19.96 -1.57
CA PHE A 243 -3.15 -19.19 -2.69
C PHE A 243 -2.33 -19.49 -3.95
N ASP A 244 -2.50 -20.69 -4.50
CA ASP A 244 -1.68 -21.21 -5.59
C ASP A 244 -2.14 -20.77 -7.00
N ASP A 245 -3.41 -20.34 -7.13
CA ASP A 245 -4.02 -19.83 -8.35
C ASP A 245 -3.93 -18.28 -8.43
N PRO A 246 -3.12 -17.69 -9.33
CA PRO A 246 -2.97 -16.24 -9.48
C PRO A 246 -4.13 -15.57 -10.25
N THR A 247 -4.98 -16.37 -10.90
CA THR A 247 -6.19 -15.88 -11.58
C THR A 247 -7.33 -15.63 -10.58
N ASN A 248 -7.34 -16.36 -9.45
CA ASN A 248 -8.31 -16.17 -8.38
C ASN A 248 -8.17 -14.78 -7.73
N VAL A 249 -9.28 -14.04 -7.63
CA VAL A 249 -9.30 -12.70 -7.01
C VAL A 249 -8.79 -12.70 -5.56
N ASN A 250 -8.90 -13.82 -4.84
CA ASN A 250 -8.37 -13.95 -3.49
C ASN A 250 -6.84 -13.89 -3.44
N PHE A 251 -6.11 -14.26 -4.51
CA PHE A 251 -4.66 -14.11 -4.58
C PHE A 251 -4.21 -12.66 -4.38
N CYS A 252 -4.77 -11.73 -5.17
CA CYS A 252 -4.47 -10.31 -5.03
C CYS A 252 -5.09 -9.66 -3.79
N GLN A 253 -6.21 -10.19 -3.25
CA GLN A 253 -6.70 -9.76 -1.94
C GLN A 253 -5.76 -10.17 -0.80
N ALA A 254 -5.17 -11.37 -0.86
CA ALA A 254 -4.20 -11.87 0.11
C ALA A 254 -2.89 -11.09 0.04
N LEU A 255 -2.35 -10.88 -1.16
CA LEU A 255 -1.20 -10.02 -1.40
C LEU A 255 -1.42 -8.61 -0.85
N LEU A 256 -2.60 -8.02 -1.11
CA LEU A 256 -2.97 -6.71 -0.58
C LEU A 256 -3.05 -6.71 0.95
N ALA A 257 -3.65 -7.72 1.56
CA ALA A 257 -3.72 -7.83 3.02
C ALA A 257 -2.33 -7.97 3.66
N LYS A 258 -1.46 -8.84 3.14
CA LYS A 258 -0.10 -9.04 3.66
C LYS A 258 0.78 -7.80 3.45
N ARG A 259 0.66 -7.09 2.33
CA ARG A 259 1.45 -5.89 2.02
C ARG A 259 0.90 -4.59 2.61
N ALA A 260 -0.34 -4.56 3.12
CA ALA A 260 -0.94 -3.37 3.71
C ALA A 260 -0.57 -3.12 5.19
N MET A 261 0.04 -4.09 5.88
CA MET A 261 0.34 -4.00 7.32
C MET A 261 1.71 -4.60 7.69
N SER A 262 2.25 -4.20 8.84
CA SER A 262 3.46 -4.82 9.42
C SER A 262 3.15 -6.20 10.01
N LYS A 263 4.20 -7.03 10.15
CA LYS A 263 4.13 -8.32 10.85
C LYS A 263 3.50 -8.19 12.25
N SER A 264 3.94 -7.22 13.06
CA SER A 264 3.34 -6.92 14.36
C SER A 264 1.82 -6.59 14.32
N ARG A 265 1.34 -5.92 13.27
CA ARG A 265 -0.09 -5.62 13.09
C ARG A 265 -0.90 -6.80 12.56
N TRP A 266 -0.24 -7.75 11.91
CA TRP A 266 -0.82 -9.05 11.54
C TRP A 266 -0.95 -9.94 12.78
N ASP A 267 0.16 -10.15 13.50
CA ASP A 267 0.24 -11.02 14.67
C ASP A 267 -0.75 -10.58 15.77
N ALA A 268 -0.90 -9.27 16.00
CA ALA A 268 -1.89 -8.71 16.93
C ALA A 268 -3.36 -9.05 16.56
N LYS A 269 -3.67 -9.29 15.27
CA LYS A 269 -5.01 -9.76 14.85
C LYS A 269 -5.19 -11.24 15.12
N VAL A 270 -4.15 -12.05 14.86
CA VAL A 270 -4.16 -13.49 15.19
C VAL A 270 -4.40 -13.67 16.70
N VAL A 271 -3.73 -12.87 17.55
CA VAL A 271 -3.97 -12.86 19.01
C VAL A 271 -5.40 -12.46 19.36
N VAL A 272 -5.99 -11.48 18.67
CA VAL A 272 -7.41 -11.11 18.88
C VAL A 272 -8.35 -12.24 18.48
N PHE A 273 -8.17 -12.91 17.33
CA PHE A 273 -9.00 -14.06 16.96
C PHE A 273 -8.84 -15.23 17.94
N LYS A 274 -7.62 -15.52 18.41
CA LYS A 274 -7.35 -16.52 19.46
C LYS A 274 -8.06 -16.22 20.77
N LYS A 275 -8.15 -14.96 21.18
CA LYS A 275 -8.95 -14.54 22.35
C LYS A 275 -10.43 -14.92 22.22
N TRP A 276 -10.96 -14.99 20.99
CA TRP A 276 -12.33 -15.40 20.68
C TRP A 276 -12.46 -16.88 20.29
N GLY A 277 -11.50 -17.72 20.69
CA GLY A 277 -11.55 -19.18 20.57
C GLY A 277 -11.02 -19.76 19.26
N TRP A 278 -10.61 -18.94 18.29
CA TRP A 278 -10.10 -19.44 17.00
C TRP A 278 -8.70 -20.06 17.12
N SER A 279 -8.49 -21.21 16.48
CA SER A 279 -7.16 -21.78 16.27
C SER A 279 -6.37 -21.03 15.17
N ASP A 280 -5.07 -21.27 15.05
CA ASP A 280 -4.29 -20.75 13.90
C ASP A 280 -4.87 -21.21 12.56
N GLU A 281 -5.34 -22.46 12.46
CA GLU A 281 -5.94 -22.98 11.24
C GLU A 281 -7.30 -22.32 10.93
N MET A 282 -8.12 -21.99 11.94
CA MET A 282 -9.34 -21.20 11.73
C MET A 282 -9.03 -19.79 11.20
N VAL A 283 -7.96 -19.16 11.68
CA VAL A 283 -7.49 -17.86 11.16
C VAL A 283 -7.00 -18.00 9.70
N LEU A 284 -6.29 -19.08 9.37
CA LEU A 284 -5.84 -19.36 8.00
C LEU A 284 -7.00 -19.71 7.06
N GLU A 285 -7.97 -20.53 7.48
CA GLU A 285 -9.16 -20.86 6.70
C GLU A 285 -9.99 -19.59 6.41
N ALA A 286 -10.23 -18.76 7.42
CA ALA A 286 -10.91 -17.47 7.25
C ALA A 286 -10.13 -16.53 6.31
N PHE A 287 -8.80 -16.51 6.41
CA PHE A 287 -7.97 -15.73 5.50
C PHE A 287 -8.05 -16.24 4.05
N ARG A 288 -7.98 -17.57 3.82
CA ARG A 288 -8.12 -18.19 2.49
C ARG A 288 -9.49 -17.94 1.85
N LYS A 289 -10.58 -17.99 2.63
CA LYS A 289 -11.94 -17.68 2.14
C LYS A 289 -12.12 -16.20 1.79
N ARG A 290 -11.68 -15.27 2.65
CA ARG A 290 -11.85 -13.82 2.44
C ARG A 290 -10.67 -13.02 3.01
N PRO A 291 -9.59 -12.83 2.25
CA PRO A 291 -8.35 -12.25 2.78
C PRO A 291 -8.48 -10.82 3.33
N LEU A 292 -9.46 -10.06 2.81
CA LEU A 292 -9.75 -8.69 3.26
C LEU A 292 -10.26 -8.61 4.71
N CYS A 293 -10.65 -9.72 5.35
CA CYS A 293 -11.03 -9.72 6.77
C CYS A 293 -9.90 -9.19 7.68
N MET A 294 -8.63 -9.47 7.33
CA MET A 294 -7.46 -9.00 8.07
C MET A 294 -7.24 -7.48 7.95
N LEU A 295 -7.93 -6.78 7.05
CA LEU A 295 -7.91 -5.31 7.00
C LEU A 295 -8.74 -4.65 8.11
N ALA A 296 -9.74 -5.35 8.68
CA ALA A 296 -10.54 -4.83 9.78
C ALA A 296 -9.67 -4.47 10.99
N SER A 297 -9.99 -3.41 11.73
CA SER A 297 -9.23 -3.06 12.94
C SER A 297 -9.43 -4.13 14.03
N THR A 298 -8.46 -4.27 14.93
CA THR A 298 -8.60 -5.14 16.12
C THR A 298 -9.82 -4.75 16.96
N GLU A 299 -10.13 -3.45 17.03
CA GLU A 299 -11.34 -2.94 17.66
C GLU A 299 -12.62 -3.36 16.92
N LYS A 300 -12.67 -3.29 15.58
CA LYS A 300 -13.82 -3.75 14.80
C LYS A 300 -14.06 -5.25 14.97
N ILE A 301 -12.99 -6.05 14.99
CA ILE A 301 -13.06 -7.50 15.26
C ILE A 301 -13.62 -7.74 16.66
N ASN A 302 -13.09 -7.07 17.69
CA ASN A 302 -13.58 -7.18 19.07
C ASN A 302 -15.04 -6.75 19.22
N LYS A 303 -15.50 -5.69 18.55
CA LYS A 303 -16.91 -5.25 18.59
C LYS A 303 -17.85 -6.29 17.96
N VAL A 304 -17.51 -6.80 16.77
CA VAL A 304 -18.32 -7.83 16.10
C VAL A 304 -18.35 -9.13 16.89
N MET A 305 -17.19 -9.58 17.41
CA MET A 305 -17.12 -10.79 18.23
C MET A 305 -17.84 -10.65 19.58
N ARG A 306 -17.78 -9.50 20.25
CA ARG A 306 -18.55 -9.26 21.49
C ARG A 306 -20.04 -9.42 21.25
N PHE A 307 -20.56 -8.77 20.21
CA PHE A 307 -21.98 -8.88 19.84
C PHE A 307 -22.36 -10.34 19.52
N TRP A 308 -21.60 -10.99 18.65
CA TRP A 308 -21.87 -12.37 18.22
C TRP A 308 -21.81 -13.40 19.36
N VAL A 309 -20.75 -13.34 20.18
CA VAL A 309 -20.46 -14.37 21.19
C VAL A 309 -21.13 -14.06 22.53
N ASN A 310 -21.06 -12.82 23.01
CA ASN A 310 -21.52 -12.48 24.36
C ASN A 310 -22.98 -12.04 24.40
N GLU A 311 -23.47 -11.34 23.37
CA GLU A 311 -24.82 -10.76 23.39
C GLU A 311 -25.84 -11.70 22.73
N LEU A 312 -25.47 -12.42 21.67
CA LEU A 312 -26.32 -13.43 21.02
C LEU A 312 -26.09 -14.87 21.52
N GLY A 313 -24.95 -15.14 22.19
CA GLY A 313 -24.57 -16.49 22.60
C GLY A 313 -24.34 -17.43 21.41
N TRP A 314 -23.79 -16.95 20.30
CA TRP A 314 -23.52 -17.73 19.09
C TRP A 314 -22.03 -18.11 18.99
N ASP A 315 -21.76 -19.30 18.45
CA ASP A 315 -20.39 -19.81 18.30
C ASP A 315 -19.58 -18.94 17.31
N SER A 316 -18.37 -18.53 17.70
CA SER A 316 -17.45 -17.76 16.86
C SER A 316 -16.93 -18.57 15.67
N SER A 317 -17.00 -19.91 15.70
CA SER A 317 -16.60 -20.78 14.57
C SER A 317 -17.45 -20.52 13.32
N ALA A 318 -18.73 -20.16 13.49
CA ALA A 318 -19.64 -19.85 12.37
C ALA A 318 -19.15 -18.68 11.51
N LEU A 319 -18.32 -17.79 12.06
CA LEU A 319 -17.74 -16.64 11.34
C LEU A 319 -16.49 -17.02 10.52
N VAL A 320 -15.86 -18.18 10.76
CA VAL A 320 -14.75 -18.71 9.94
C VAL A 320 -15.23 -18.98 8.51
N LYS A 321 -16.47 -19.44 8.35
CA LYS A 321 -17.10 -19.64 7.02
C LYS A 321 -17.50 -18.35 6.32
N ARG A 322 -17.64 -17.23 7.04
CA ARG A 322 -18.12 -15.93 6.52
C ARG A 322 -17.29 -14.73 7.02
N PRO A 323 -15.97 -14.66 6.74
CA PRO A 323 -15.09 -13.64 7.30
C PRO A 323 -15.37 -12.22 6.75
N GLU A 324 -16.19 -12.10 5.69
CA GLU A 324 -16.76 -10.84 5.23
C GLU A 324 -17.53 -10.07 6.31
N VAL A 325 -18.04 -10.75 7.35
CA VAL A 325 -18.75 -10.11 8.48
C VAL A 325 -17.95 -8.97 9.12
N PHE A 326 -16.62 -9.11 9.23
CA PHE A 326 -15.75 -8.10 9.84
C PHE A 326 -15.59 -6.83 8.98
N SER A 327 -16.06 -6.85 7.73
CA SER A 327 -16.08 -5.69 6.82
C SER A 327 -17.41 -4.92 6.81
N TYR A 328 -18.49 -5.48 7.34
CA TYR A 328 -19.81 -4.83 7.35
C TYR A 328 -19.98 -3.86 8.52
N SER A 329 -20.92 -2.90 8.40
CA SER A 329 -21.37 -2.11 9.56
C SER A 329 -21.98 -3.05 10.60
N LEU A 330 -21.65 -2.82 11.88
CA LEU A 330 -22.26 -3.57 12.97
C LEU A 330 -23.70 -3.09 13.16
N GLU A 331 -23.84 -1.78 13.13
CA GLU A 331 -25.01 -0.96 13.38
C GLU A 331 -26.04 -1.13 12.24
N ASN A 332 -25.65 -0.90 10.99
CA ASN A 332 -26.53 -0.82 9.83
C ASN A 332 -26.57 -2.13 8.99
N ARG A 333 -26.21 -3.28 9.58
CA ARG A 333 -26.32 -4.59 8.91
C ARG A 333 -26.29 -5.78 9.86
N ILE A 334 -25.36 -5.83 10.80
CA ILE A 334 -25.21 -7.02 11.66
C ILE A 334 -26.30 -7.02 12.74
N VAL A 335 -26.47 -5.96 13.53
CA VAL A 335 -27.50 -5.89 14.58
C VAL A 335 -28.92 -6.12 14.02
N PRO A 336 -29.36 -5.46 12.92
CA PRO A 336 -30.74 -5.61 12.43
C PRO A 336 -31.03 -7.01 11.90
N ARG A 337 -30.09 -7.60 11.14
CA ARG A 337 -30.21 -8.98 10.65
C ARG A 337 -30.11 -10.01 11.77
N ALA A 338 -29.31 -9.74 12.80
CA ALA A 338 -29.23 -10.60 13.98
C ALA A 338 -30.52 -10.58 14.82
N CYS A 339 -31.22 -9.44 14.92
CA CYS A 339 -32.53 -9.38 15.59
C CYS A 339 -33.57 -10.24 14.87
N VAL A 340 -33.69 -10.12 13.54
CA VAL A 340 -34.54 -10.99 12.71
C VAL A 340 -34.18 -12.46 12.89
N VAL A 341 -32.91 -12.84 12.72
CA VAL A 341 -32.45 -14.23 12.87
C VAL A 341 -32.70 -14.75 14.29
N SER A 342 -32.54 -13.93 15.34
CA SER A 342 -32.81 -14.33 16.73
C SER A 342 -34.30 -14.57 17.00
N TYR A 343 -35.19 -13.78 16.38
CA TYR A 343 -36.64 -13.99 16.45
C TYR A 343 -37.03 -15.31 15.74
N LEU A 344 -36.49 -15.55 14.55
CA LEU A 344 -36.76 -16.80 13.82
C LEU A 344 -36.29 -18.04 14.60
N ILE A 345 -35.14 -17.96 15.27
CA ILE A 345 -34.65 -19.04 16.17
C ILE A 345 -35.60 -19.20 17.37
N SER A 346 -36.05 -18.12 18.03
CA SER A 346 -36.91 -18.23 19.22
C SER A 346 -38.32 -18.74 18.91
N LYS A 347 -38.77 -18.61 17.66
CA LYS A 347 -39.99 -19.23 17.11
C LYS A 347 -39.79 -20.66 16.61
N GLY A 348 -38.55 -21.16 16.52
CA GLY A 348 -38.24 -22.46 15.92
C GLY A 348 -38.33 -22.52 14.40
N LEU A 349 -38.42 -21.37 13.72
CA LEU A 349 -38.55 -21.24 12.26
C LEU A 349 -37.24 -21.49 11.52
N ILE A 350 -36.09 -21.32 12.19
CA ILE A 350 -34.76 -21.69 11.68
C ILE A 350 -33.90 -22.31 12.80
N GLU A 351 -33.00 -23.22 12.42
CA GLU A 351 -32.10 -23.89 13.35
C GLU A 351 -30.90 -23.03 13.79
N LYS A 352 -30.46 -23.23 15.04
CA LYS A 352 -29.22 -22.63 15.56
C LYS A 352 -27.97 -23.45 15.16
N ASN A 353 -27.64 -23.50 13.88
CA ASN A 353 -26.55 -24.32 13.32
C ASN A 353 -25.39 -23.47 12.71
N ILE A 354 -24.43 -24.08 12.01
CA ILE A 354 -23.23 -23.37 11.50
C ILE A 354 -23.57 -22.41 10.33
N GLU A 355 -24.75 -22.53 9.72
CA GLU A 355 -25.18 -21.68 8.58
C GLU A 355 -25.74 -20.33 9.01
N LEU A 356 -25.87 -20.07 10.32
CA LEU A 356 -26.31 -18.80 10.93
C LEU A 356 -25.56 -17.56 10.43
N SER A 357 -24.37 -17.69 9.85
CA SER A 357 -23.61 -16.56 9.30
C SER A 357 -23.97 -16.20 7.85
N THR A 358 -24.74 -17.04 7.14
CA THR A 358 -25.23 -16.79 5.76
C THR A 358 -26.16 -15.57 5.60
N PRO A 359 -27.13 -15.28 6.50
CA PRO A 359 -28.02 -14.12 6.39
C PRO A 359 -27.27 -12.77 6.34
N PHE A 360 -26.06 -12.71 6.88
CA PHE A 360 -25.23 -11.50 6.94
C PHE A 360 -24.51 -11.22 5.61
N GLY A 361 -24.16 -12.29 4.87
CA GLY A 361 -23.40 -12.22 3.61
C GLY A 361 -24.24 -11.96 2.35
N VAL A 362 -25.52 -12.35 2.33
CA VAL A 362 -26.43 -12.10 1.19
C VAL A 362 -26.72 -10.61 1.02
N ASN A 363 -27.16 -10.17 -0.17
CA ASN A 363 -27.51 -8.77 -0.44
C ASN A 363 -28.78 -8.32 0.34
N GLU A 364 -29.30 -7.12 0.07
CA GLU A 364 -30.47 -6.60 0.81
C GLU A 364 -31.76 -7.30 0.41
N ASN A 365 -32.09 -7.30 -0.87
CA ASN A 365 -33.30 -7.91 -1.41
C ASN A 365 -33.40 -9.40 -1.05
N VAL A 366 -32.31 -10.16 -1.20
CA VAL A 366 -32.23 -11.59 -0.87
C VAL A 366 -32.30 -11.83 0.65
N PHE A 367 -31.94 -10.85 1.49
CA PHE A 367 -32.17 -10.96 2.92
C PHE A 367 -33.67 -10.82 3.26
N LEU A 368 -34.32 -9.78 2.73
CA LEU A 368 -35.75 -9.55 2.96
C LEU A 368 -36.60 -10.68 2.38
N GLU A 369 -36.30 -11.14 1.16
CA GLU A 369 -36.96 -12.29 0.53
C GLU A 369 -36.89 -13.57 1.39
N LYS A 370 -35.69 -13.92 1.89
CA LYS A 370 -35.41 -15.22 2.51
C LYS A 370 -35.46 -15.29 4.04
N TYR A 371 -35.54 -14.14 4.71
CA TYR A 371 -35.56 -14.07 6.18
C TYR A 371 -36.65 -13.14 6.74
N VAL A 372 -37.50 -12.55 5.87
CA VAL A 372 -38.66 -11.75 6.27
C VAL A 372 -39.91 -12.22 5.51
N GLN A 373 -39.95 -12.01 4.20
CA GLN A 373 -41.15 -12.19 3.36
C GLN A 373 -41.60 -13.65 3.18
N CYS A 374 -40.68 -14.61 3.30
CA CYS A 374 -41.01 -16.04 3.22
C CYS A 374 -41.82 -16.54 4.43
N PHE A 375 -41.68 -15.88 5.60
CA PHE A 375 -42.42 -16.18 6.82
C PHE A 375 -43.72 -15.36 6.83
N LYS A 376 -44.73 -15.84 6.08
CA LYS A 376 -45.93 -15.05 5.74
C LYS A 376 -46.74 -14.56 6.93
N GLU A 377 -46.71 -15.26 8.06
CA GLU A 377 -47.47 -14.90 9.26
C GLU A 377 -46.73 -13.86 10.11
N GLU A 378 -45.39 -13.88 10.08
CA GLU A 378 -44.51 -12.98 10.84
C GLU A 378 -43.89 -11.84 10.01
N SER A 379 -44.10 -11.83 8.68
CA SER A 379 -43.41 -10.94 7.72
C SER A 379 -43.46 -9.46 8.11
N ASP A 380 -44.62 -8.96 8.55
CA ASP A 380 -44.80 -7.54 8.88
C ASP A 380 -44.10 -7.17 10.21
N ASP A 381 -44.16 -8.05 11.22
CA ASP A 381 -43.43 -7.92 12.48
C ASP A 381 -41.91 -8.00 12.27
N LEU A 382 -41.45 -8.92 11.41
CA LEU A 382 -40.05 -9.09 11.04
C LEU A 382 -39.51 -7.89 10.24
N LEU A 383 -40.31 -7.33 9.32
CA LEU A 383 -39.96 -6.14 8.55
C LEU A 383 -39.88 -4.91 9.48
N LYS A 384 -40.86 -4.75 10.37
CA LYS A 384 -40.87 -3.69 11.38
C LYS A 384 -39.66 -3.80 12.32
N LEU A 385 -39.40 -4.98 12.87
CA LEU A 385 -38.22 -5.26 13.70
C LEU A 385 -36.91 -4.94 12.96
N TYR A 386 -36.84 -5.22 11.65
CA TYR A 386 -35.67 -4.90 10.85
C TYR A 386 -35.47 -3.38 10.70
N LEU A 387 -36.51 -2.64 10.34
CA LEU A 387 -36.48 -1.19 10.15
C LEU A 387 -36.19 -0.44 11.47
N GLU A 388 -36.84 -0.81 12.57
CA GLU A 388 -36.57 -0.27 13.91
C GLU A 388 -35.10 -0.40 14.33
N LYS A 389 -34.41 -1.48 13.92
CA LYS A 389 -32.98 -1.68 14.22
C LYS A 389 -32.06 -1.02 13.19
N MET A 390 -32.51 -0.80 11.97
CA MET A 390 -31.82 0.05 10.98
C MET A 390 -31.90 1.55 11.35
N GLY A 391 -32.86 1.95 12.17
CA GLY A 391 -33.12 3.35 12.53
C GLY A 391 -33.88 4.10 11.43
N VAL A 392 -34.84 3.43 10.78
CA VAL A 392 -35.64 3.90 9.65
C VAL A 392 -37.12 3.83 10.00
#